data_AF-A0A834ZTY8-F1
#
_entry.id   AF-A0A834ZTY8-F1
#
_cell.length_a   1.000
_cell.length_b   1.000
_cell.length_c   1.000
_cell.angle_alpha   90.00
_cell.angle_beta   90.00
_cell.angle_gamma   90.00
#
_symmetry.space_group_name_H-M   'P 1'
#
loop_
_entity.id
_entity.type
_entity.pdbx_description
1 polymer ?
#
loop_
_entity_poly.entity_id
_entity_poly.type
_entity_poly.pdbx_seq_one_letter_code
_entity_poly.pdbx_strand_id
1 'polypeptide(L)'
;MKKAQEELDDVVGVNNIVEESHLLKLHYLDVVVKETLRLHPAAPLLIPHCPSLSCMVGGYTIPKGISLAESMKMYILASLLHSFQWQLPKSTELDLSEKFGTVLKIKVPLVAIATPRLSDLELYA
;
A
#
# COMPACT_ATOMS: atom_id res chain seq x y z
N MET A 1 6.08 11.12 -2.10
CA MET A 1 4.65 10.72 -2.06
C MET A 1 3.76 11.56 -2.96
N LYS A 2 3.95 12.90 -3.08
CA LYS A 2 3.09 13.78 -3.88
C LYS A 2 2.69 13.24 -5.26
N LYS A 3 3.65 12.81 -6.08
CA LYS A 3 3.38 12.26 -7.42
C LYS A 3 2.47 11.01 -7.42
N ALA A 4 2.58 10.14 -6.42
CA ALA A 4 1.70 8.98 -6.31
C ALA A 4 0.28 9.40 -5.86
N GLN A 5 0.17 10.44 -5.03
CA GLN A 5 -1.11 11.00 -4.62
C GLN A 5 -1.80 11.74 -5.78
N GLU A 6 -1.04 12.45 -6.62
CA GLU A 6 -1.55 13.06 -7.85
C GLU A 6 -2.12 11.99 -8.79
N GLU A 7 -1.40 10.89 -9.02
CA GLU A 7 -1.93 9.76 -9.81
C GLU A 7 -3.22 9.18 -9.20
N LEU A 8 -3.27 9.02 -7.87
CA LEU A 8 -4.46 8.54 -7.17
C LEU A 8 -5.64 9.51 -7.31
N ASP A 9 -5.40 10.81 -7.19
CA ASP A 9 -6.42 11.84 -7.36
C ASP A 9 -6.98 11.84 -8.79
N ASP A 10 -6.12 11.66 -9.78
CA ASP A 10 -6.51 11.61 -11.20
C ASP A 10 -7.31 10.35 -11.56
N VAL A 11 -6.95 9.19 -10.99
CA VAL A 11 -7.58 7.90 -11.32
C VAL A 11 -8.82 7.61 -10.49
N VAL A 12 -8.78 7.89 -9.18
CA VAL A 12 -9.83 7.56 -8.21
C VAL A 12 -10.77 8.75 -8.01
N GLY A 13 -10.25 9.97 -8.01
CA GLY A 13 -10.97 11.17 -7.61
C GLY A 13 -10.96 11.40 -6.11
N VAL A 14 -10.91 12.67 -5.71
CA VAL A 14 -10.68 13.10 -4.31
C VAL A 14 -11.77 12.64 -3.33
N ASN A 15 -13.02 12.48 -3.78
CA ASN A 15 -14.15 12.12 -2.91
C ASN A 15 -14.66 10.69 -3.15
N ASN A 16 -13.80 9.80 -3.63
CA ASN A 16 -14.16 8.41 -3.89
C ASN A 16 -13.24 7.46 -3.13
N ILE A 17 -13.72 6.24 -2.90
CA ILE A 17 -12.92 5.15 -2.34
C ILE A 17 -12.11 4.44 -3.43
N VAL A 18 -10.98 3.87 -3.04
CA VAL A 18 -10.19 3.02 -3.93
C VAL A 18 -10.99 1.74 -4.19
N GLU A 19 -11.01 1.32 -5.45
CA GLU A 19 -11.62 0.07 -5.90
C GLU A 19 -10.57 -0.73 -6.67
N GLU A 20 -10.79 -2.03 -6.83
CA GLU A 20 -9.88 -2.90 -7.56
C GLU A 20 -9.71 -2.47 -9.03
N SER A 21 -10.80 -1.98 -9.65
CA SER A 21 -10.82 -1.49 -11.02
C SER A 21 -9.85 -0.31 -11.25
N HIS A 22 -9.54 0.45 -10.20
CA HIS A 22 -8.59 1.56 -10.23
C HIS A 22 -7.14 1.07 -10.26
N LEU A 23 -6.83 -0.07 -9.61
CA LEU A 23 -5.45 -0.54 -9.40
C LEU A 23 -4.72 -0.80 -10.71
N LEU A 24 -5.44 -1.25 -11.74
CA LEU A 24 -4.86 -1.51 -13.08
C LEU A 24 -4.34 -0.25 -13.77
N LYS A 25 -4.77 0.94 -13.33
CA LYS A 25 -4.41 2.24 -13.91
C LYS A 25 -3.31 2.97 -13.11
N LEU A 26 -2.97 2.49 -11.91
CA LEU A 26 -1.98 3.11 -11.01
C LEU A 26 -0.54 2.68 -11.36
N HIS A 27 -0.06 3.10 -12.53
CA HIS A 27 1.23 2.68 -13.06
C HIS A 27 2.41 3.20 -12.26
N TYR A 28 2.37 4.45 -11.82
CA TYR A 28 3.45 5.03 -11.01
C TYR A 28 3.54 4.34 -9.65
N LEU A 29 2.41 4.09 -9.00
CA LEU A 29 2.38 3.36 -7.73
C LEU A 29 2.91 1.92 -7.86
N ASP A 30 2.54 1.21 -8.93
CA ASP A 30 3.05 -0.15 -9.20
C ASP A 30 4.57 -0.16 -9.35
N VAL A 31 5.15 0.80 -10.08
CA VAL A 31 6.60 0.94 -10.21
C VAL A 31 7.26 1.25 -8.86
N VAL A 32 6.67 2.12 -8.04
CA VAL A 32 7.18 2.42 -6.70
C VAL A 32 7.21 1.16 -5.83
N VAL A 33 6.17 0.32 -5.88
CA VAL A 33 6.11 -0.94 -5.14
C VAL A 33 7.19 -1.91 -5.62
N LYS A 34 7.34 -2.08 -6.94
CA LYS A 34 8.36 -2.95 -7.53
C LYS A 34 9.77 -2.51 -7.14
N GLU A 35 10.06 -1.21 -7.21
CA GLU A 35 11.37 -0.67 -6.84
C GLU A 35 11.64 -0.79 -5.33
N THR A 36 10.62 -0.58 -4.50
CA THR A 36 10.71 -0.78 -3.04
C THR A 36 11.06 -2.23 -2.71
N LEU A 37 10.41 -3.19 -3.36
CA LEU A 37 10.69 -4.62 -3.17
C LEU A 37 12.03 -5.07 -3.78
N ARG A 38 12.50 -4.38 -4.83
CA ARG A 38 13.85 -4.60 -5.39
C ARG A 38 14.94 -4.19 -4.40
N LEU A 39 14.75 -3.08 -3.69
CA LEU A 39 15.67 -2.59 -2.66
C LEU A 39 15.52 -3.38 -1.34
N HIS A 40 14.30 -3.70 -0.94
CA HIS A 40 13.97 -4.33 0.35
C HIS A 40 13.10 -5.58 0.15
N PRO A 41 13.70 -6.72 -0.26
CA PRO A 41 12.96 -7.96 -0.49
C PRO A 41 12.29 -8.48 0.80
N ALA A 42 10.96 -8.51 0.82
CA ALA A 42 10.15 -8.98 1.93
C ALA A 42 9.91 -10.52 1.91
N ALA A 43 10.92 -11.29 1.51
CA ALA A 43 10.76 -12.68 1.03
C ALA A 43 9.93 -13.63 1.91
N PRO A 44 9.97 -13.62 3.26
CA PRO A 44 9.16 -14.54 4.05
C PRO A 44 7.74 -14.04 4.40
N LEU A 45 7.39 -12.78 4.10
CA LEU A 45 6.01 -12.27 4.25
C LEU A 45 5.17 -12.47 2.98
N LEU A 46 5.83 -12.76 1.85
CA LEU A 46 5.20 -12.94 0.54
C LEU A 46 5.16 -14.41 0.13
N ILE A 47 5.04 -15.36 1.06
CA ILE A 47 4.72 -16.74 0.68
C ILE A 47 3.35 -16.67 -0.03
N PRO A 48 3.28 -16.96 -1.33
CA PRO A 48 2.06 -16.76 -2.09
C PRO A 48 1.01 -17.74 -1.57
N HIS A 49 0.04 -17.22 -0.83
CA HIS A 49 -1.19 -17.94 -0.58
C HIS A 49 -2.08 -17.72 -1.79
N CYS A 50 -2.30 -18.77 -2.57
CA CYS A 50 -3.18 -18.75 -3.73
C CYS A 50 -4.42 -19.59 -3.41
N PRO A 51 -5.64 -19.06 -3.57
CA PRO A 51 -6.83 -19.82 -3.28
C PRO A 51 -6.99 -20.91 -4.36
N SER A 52 -7.33 -22.12 -3.91
CA SER A 52 -7.51 -23.29 -4.81
C SER A 52 -8.78 -23.19 -5.66
N LEU A 53 -9.69 -22.29 -5.30
CA LEU A 53 -10.94 -21.93 -5.98
C LEU A 53 -11.18 -20.43 -5.80
N SER A 54 -11.94 -19.79 -6.70
CA SER A 54 -12.30 -18.39 -6.51
C SER A 54 -13.14 -18.23 -5.23
N CYS A 55 -12.82 -17.25 -4.38
CA CYS A 55 -13.48 -17.04 -3.10
C CYS A 55 -13.72 -15.54 -2.82
N MET A 56 -14.62 -15.22 -1.88
CA MET A 56 -14.79 -13.85 -1.40
C MET A 56 -14.04 -13.61 -0.09
N VAL A 57 -13.24 -12.55 -0.01
CA VAL A 57 -12.51 -12.11 1.18
C VAL A 57 -12.81 -10.63 1.41
N GLY A 58 -13.40 -10.26 2.55
CA GLY A 58 -13.68 -8.86 2.88
C GLY A 58 -14.62 -8.15 1.88
N GLY A 59 -15.49 -8.89 1.17
CA GLY A 59 -16.37 -8.34 0.13
C GLY A 59 -15.78 -8.38 -1.29
N TYR A 60 -14.52 -8.79 -1.45
CA TYR A 60 -13.83 -8.83 -2.74
C TYR A 60 -13.76 -10.26 -3.30
N THR A 61 -13.96 -10.43 -4.61
CA THR A 61 -13.79 -11.72 -5.28
C THR A 61 -12.33 -11.93 -5.66
N ILE A 62 -11.68 -12.93 -5.06
CA ILE A 62 -10.31 -13.32 -5.36
C ILE A 62 -10.32 -14.51 -6.33
N PRO A 63 -9.79 -14.39 -7.56
CA PRO A 63 -9.76 -15.49 -8.52
C PRO A 63 -8.85 -16.64 -8.07
N LYS A 64 -9.21 -17.87 -8.46
CA LYS A 64 -8.37 -19.06 -8.28
C LYS A 64 -6.94 -18.82 -8.79
N GLY A 65 -5.94 -19.21 -8.00
CA GLY A 65 -4.53 -19.23 -8.41
C GLY A 65 -3.81 -17.89 -8.33
N ILE A 66 -4.50 -16.79 -8.03
CA ILE A 66 -3.88 -15.48 -7.83
C ILE A 66 -3.26 -15.40 -6.43
N SER A 67 -2.06 -14.83 -6.33
CA SER A 67 -1.43 -14.54 -5.04
C SER A 67 -2.22 -13.45 -4.31
N LEU A 68 -2.78 -13.81 -3.15
CA LEU A 68 -3.50 -12.89 -2.28
C LEU A 68 -2.63 -11.70 -1.89
N ALA A 69 -1.37 -11.96 -1.53
CA ALA A 69 -0.44 -10.92 -1.13
C ALA A 69 -0.16 -9.93 -2.26
N GLU A 70 -0.09 -10.39 -3.51
CA GLU A 70 0.16 -9.51 -4.65
C GLU A 70 -1.04 -8.63 -5.00
N SER A 71 -2.25 -9.13 -4.80
CA SER A 71 -3.47 -8.36 -5.06
C SER A 71 -3.75 -7.36 -3.93
N MET A 72 -3.59 -7.79 -2.69
CA MET A 72 -3.90 -6.97 -1.51
C MET A 72 -2.88 -5.86 -1.28
N LYS A 73 -1.59 -6.04 -1.64
CA LYS A 73 -0.55 -5.01 -1.39
C LYS A 73 -0.86 -3.69 -2.11
N MET A 74 -1.31 -3.76 -3.35
CA MET A 74 -1.61 -2.57 -4.15
C MET A 74 -2.86 -1.90 -3.62
N TYR A 75 -3.90 -2.68 -3.31
CA TYR A 75 -5.12 -2.16 -2.71
C TYR A 75 -4.85 -1.42 -1.40
N ILE A 76 -4.20 -2.08 -0.44
CA ILE A 76 -3.90 -1.50 0.88
C ILE A 76 -3.05 -0.24 0.73
N LEU A 77 -2.00 -0.28 -0.09
CA LEU A 77 -1.13 0.88 -0.26
C LEU A 77 -1.87 2.04 -0.93
N ALA A 78 -2.60 1.79 -2.03
CA ALA A 78 -3.39 2.80 -2.71
C ALA A 78 -4.40 3.44 -1.76
N SER A 79 -5.16 2.64 -1.00
CA SER A 79 -6.13 3.13 -0.02
C SER A 79 -5.46 3.98 1.06
N LEU A 80 -4.35 3.52 1.65
CA LEU A 80 -3.65 4.28 2.69
C LEU A 80 -3.08 5.61 2.19
N LEU A 81 -2.57 5.66 0.95
CA LEU A 81 -2.02 6.88 0.36
C LEU A 81 -3.09 7.85 -0.11
N HIS A 82 -4.23 7.32 -0.55
CA HIS A 82 -5.39 8.10 -0.96
C HIS A 82 -6.10 8.70 0.25
N SER A 83 -6.31 7.91 1.31
CA SER A 83 -7.08 8.35 2.47
C SER A 83 -6.29 9.22 3.43
N PHE A 84 -4.96 9.10 3.53
CA PHE A 84 -4.18 9.81 4.56
C PHE A 84 -3.03 10.64 3.99
N GLN A 85 -2.80 11.79 4.62
CA GLN A 85 -1.50 12.44 4.57
C GLN A 85 -0.59 11.85 5.64
N TRP A 86 0.62 11.47 5.23
CA TRP A 86 1.61 10.84 6.09
C TRP A 86 2.69 11.86 6.45
N GLN A 87 2.90 12.07 7.75
CA GLN A 87 3.85 13.03 8.27
C GLN A 87 4.78 12.38 9.30
N LEU A 88 6.03 12.84 9.37
CA LEU A 88 6.93 12.46 10.45
C LEU A 88 6.58 13.26 11.72
N PRO A 89 6.67 12.65 12.92
CA PRO A 89 6.56 13.40 14.16
C PRO A 89 7.63 14.49 14.22
N LYS A 90 7.27 15.65 14.79
CA LYS A 90 8.21 16.76 14.97
C LYS A 90 9.46 16.28 15.73
N SER A 91 10.63 16.77 15.32
CA SER A 91 11.96 16.42 15.87
C SER A 91 12.38 14.95 15.81
N THR A 92 11.87 14.17 14.85
CA THR A 92 12.36 12.80 14.61
C THR A 92 13.53 12.82 13.63
N GLU A 93 14.72 12.36 14.05
CA GLU A 93 15.78 12.02 13.10
C GLU A 93 15.42 10.74 12.37
N LEU A 94 15.44 10.80 11.03
CA LEU A 94 15.07 9.67 10.19
C LEU A 94 16.25 8.71 10.07
N ASP A 95 16.23 7.62 10.83
CA ASP A 95 17.17 6.52 10.70
C ASP A 95 16.60 5.43 9.78
N LEU A 96 17.15 5.32 8.56
CA LEU A 96 16.82 4.27 7.60
C LEU A 96 17.86 3.13 7.61
N SER A 97 18.74 3.08 8.61
CA SER A 97 19.71 2.00 8.71
C SER A 97 19.03 0.64 8.86
N GLU A 98 19.61 -0.37 8.24
CA GLU A 98 19.03 -1.70 8.18
C GLU A 98 19.71 -2.63 9.17
N LYS A 99 18.91 -3.54 9.73
CA LYS A 99 19.43 -4.72 10.41
C LYS A 99 19.35 -5.91 9.45
N PHE A 100 20.50 -6.38 9.02
CA PHE A 100 20.62 -7.60 8.21
C PHE A 100 20.24 -8.84 9.05
N GLY A 101 19.44 -9.74 8.46
CA GLY A 101 18.92 -10.97 9.06
C GLY A 101 18.27 -11.85 7.99
N THR A 102 17.34 -12.73 8.35
CA THR A 102 16.53 -13.48 7.37
C THR A 102 15.68 -12.57 6.48
N VAL A 103 15.42 -11.34 6.92
CA VAL A 103 14.76 -10.26 6.17
C VAL A 103 15.47 -8.95 6.49
N LEU A 104 15.57 -8.06 5.51
CA LEU A 104 15.93 -6.67 5.75
C LEU A 104 14.83 -5.97 6.53
N LYS A 105 15.19 -5.38 7.67
CA LYS A 105 14.28 -4.60 8.50
C LYS A 105 14.95 -3.28 8.83
N ILE A 106 14.18 -2.19 8.77
CA ILE A 106 14.62 -0.91 9.32
C ILE A 106 14.94 -1.14 10.80
N LYS A 107 16.14 -0.72 11.22
CA LYS A 107 16.71 -1.00 12.53
C LYS A 107 15.91 -0.36 13.65
N VAL A 108 15.44 0.87 13.42
CA VAL A 108 14.57 1.63 14.33
C VAL A 108 13.19 1.73 13.68
N PRO A 109 12.11 1.24 14.32
CA PRO A 109 10.77 1.33 13.74
C PRO A 109 10.42 2.78 13.38
N LEU A 110 10.05 2.99 12.11
CA LEU A 110 9.61 4.30 11.65
C LEU A 110 8.21 4.57 12.19
N VAL A 111 8.05 5.70 12.88
CA VAL A 111 6.74 6.19 13.31
C VAL A 111 6.30 7.28 12.35
N ALA A 112 5.10 7.12 11.78
CA ALA A 112 4.46 8.12 10.95
C ALA A 112 3.08 8.44 11.50
N ILE A 113 2.69 9.71 11.39
CA ILE A 113 1.38 10.22 11.76
C ILE A 113 0.52 10.24 10.50
N ALA A 114 -0.59 9.50 10.53
CA ALA A 114 -1.60 9.53 9.48
C ALA A 114 -2.68 10.57 9.85
N THR A 115 -2.85 11.59 9.01
CA THR A 115 -3.94 12.56 9.14
C THR A 115 -4.92 12.40 7.98
N PRO A 116 -6.25 12.41 8.21
CA PRO A 116 -7.23 12.35 7.12
C PRO A 116 -6.95 13.39 6.04
N ARG A 117 -7.01 12.97 4.78
CA ARG A 117 -6.77 13.83 3.60
C ARG A 117 -8.07 14.24 2.91
N LEU A 118 -9.06 13.35 2.86
CA LEU A 118 -10.32 13.55 2.16
C LEU A 118 -11.26 14.37 3.03
N SER A 119 -12.09 15.20 2.38
CA SER A 119 -13.02 16.10 3.07
C SER A 119 -14.28 15.39 3.55
N ASP A 120 -14.67 14.31 2.88
CA ASP A 120 -15.81 13.49 3.25
C ASP A 120 -15.39 12.43 4.27
N LEU A 121 -15.92 12.54 5.49
CA LEU A 121 -15.61 11.65 6.60
C LEU A 121 -16.30 10.29 6.49
N GLU A 122 -17.38 10.18 5.70
CA GLU A 122 -18.07 8.90 5.46
C GLU A 122 -17.17 7.92 4.70
N LEU A 123 -16.18 8.42 3.96
CA LEU A 123 -15.19 7.59 3.24
C LEU A 123 -14.19 6.88 4.17
N TYR A 124 -14.24 7.13 5.49
CA TYR A 124 -13.40 6.50 6.51
C TYR A 124 -14.16 5.56 7.45
N ALA A 125 -15.49 5.45 7.28
CA ALA A 125 -16.37 4.66 8.14
C ALA A 125 -16.35 3.16 7.80
#